data_AF-U7VB74-F1
#
_entry.id   AF-U7VB74-F1
#
_cell.length_a   1.000
_cell.length_b   1.000
_cell.length_c   1.000
_cell.angle_alpha   90.00
_cell.angle_beta   90.00
_cell.angle_gamma   90.00
#
_symmetry.space_group_name_H-M   'P 1'
#
loop_
_entity.id
_entity.type
_entity.pdbx_description
1 polymer ?
#
loop_
_entity_poly.entity_id
_entity_poly.type
_entity_poly.pdbx_seq_one_letter_code
_entity_poly.pdbx_strand_id
1 'polypeptide(L)'
;MKTYLVTGGAGFIGANFVKYMLEKHGDIKLVVLDKLTYAGNLGTIREELKNSRVSFVKGDICNRELVENIFMQHDIDYVVNFAAESHVDRSIENPGIFLETNILGTQNLMEVAKTFWTVGKDNNGYPIYKEGKKF
;
A
#
# COMPACT_ATOMS: atom_id res chain seq x y z
N MET A 1 -2.53 17.58 -5.95
CA MET A 1 -1.57 16.46 -6.08
C MET A 1 -2.15 15.29 -5.31
N LYS A 2 -2.37 14.15 -5.97
CA LYS A 2 -2.96 12.95 -5.35
C LYS A 2 -1.88 12.05 -4.75
N THR A 3 -2.14 11.46 -3.58
CA THR A 3 -1.18 10.59 -2.89
C THR A 3 -1.60 9.12 -2.95
N TYR A 4 -0.73 8.28 -3.49
CA TYR A 4 -0.93 6.84 -3.62
C TYR A 4 -0.07 6.10 -2.59
N LEU A 5 -0.68 5.25 -1.78
CA LEU A 5 0.01 4.21 -1.04
C LEU A 5 0.16 2.99 -1.94
N VAL A 6 1.39 2.63 -2.30
CA VAL A 6 1.72 1.45 -3.10
C VAL A 6 2.38 0.43 -2.19
N THR A 7 1.71 -0.67 -1.89
CA THR A 7 2.31 -1.75 -1.10
C THR A 7 3.00 -2.76 -2.02
N GLY A 8 4.07 -3.41 -1.57
CA GLY A 8 4.80 -4.38 -2.38
C GLY A 8 5.55 -3.75 -3.56
N GLY A 9 5.81 -2.44 -3.47
CA GLY A 9 6.39 -1.64 -4.56
C GLY A 9 7.86 -1.94 -4.86
N ALA A 10 8.56 -2.73 -4.04
CA ALA A 10 9.90 -3.22 -4.34
C ALA A 10 9.91 -4.61 -5.01
N GLY A 11 8.74 -5.25 -5.14
CA GLY A 11 8.54 -6.50 -5.90
C GLY A 11 8.46 -6.28 -7.41
N PHE A 12 8.32 -7.37 -8.17
CA PHE A 12 8.40 -7.32 -9.64
C PHE A 12 7.36 -6.40 -10.30
N ILE A 13 6.06 -6.64 -10.07
CA ILE A 13 4.98 -5.84 -10.66
C ILE A 13 4.91 -4.47 -10.00
N GLY A 14 5.00 -4.41 -8.67
CA GLY A 14 4.94 -3.16 -7.91
C GLY A 14 6.01 -2.15 -8.33
N ALA A 15 7.25 -2.59 -8.57
CA ALA A 15 8.32 -1.72 -9.03
C ALA A 15 8.04 -1.11 -10.41
N ASN A 16 7.52 -1.92 -11.35
CA ASN A 16 7.14 -1.42 -12.67
C ASN A 16 5.96 -0.44 -12.58
N PHE A 17 5.00 -0.68 -11.69
CA PHE A 17 3.92 0.27 -11.43
C PHE A 17 4.45 1.61 -10.90
N VAL A 18 5.36 1.59 -9.91
CA VAL A 18 5.99 2.81 -9.38
C VAL A 18 6.66 3.61 -10.49
N LYS A 19 7.47 2.94 -11.33
CA LYS A 19 8.16 3.57 -12.47
C LYS A 19 7.19 4.21 -13.44
N TYR A 20 6.21 3.43 -13.89
CA TYR A 20 5.19 3.87 -14.83
C TYR A 20 4.41 5.08 -14.31
N MET A 21 3.96 5.03 -13.05
CA MET A 21 3.18 6.10 -12.44
C MET A 21 3.98 7.41 -12.35
N LEU A 22 5.27 7.34 -11.98
CA LEU A 22 6.12 8.53 -11.92
C LEU A 22 6.41 9.14 -13.29
N GLU A 23 6.53 8.30 -14.33
CA GLU A 23 6.74 8.74 -15.71
C GLU A 23 5.47 9.39 -16.29
N LYS A 24 4.30 8.77 -16.08
CA LYS A 24 3.04 9.22 -16.70
C LYS A 24 2.37 10.39 -15.99
N HIS A 25 2.57 10.52 -14.68
CA HIS A 25 1.87 11.52 -13.88
C HIS A 25 2.87 12.41 -13.15
N GLY A 26 2.86 13.71 -13.49
CA GLY A 26 3.70 14.72 -12.83
C GLY A 26 3.11 15.26 -11.53
N ASP A 27 1.81 15.07 -11.30
CA ASP A 27 1.00 15.68 -10.24
C ASP A 27 0.55 14.68 -9.17
N ILE A 28 1.37 13.65 -8.93
CA ILE A 28 1.13 12.63 -7.91
C ILE A 28 2.33 12.48 -6.96
N LYS A 29 2.03 11.96 -5.77
CA LYS A 29 3.00 11.49 -4.77
C LYS A 29 2.81 9.99 -4.55
N LEU A 30 3.92 9.26 -4.43
CA LEU A 30 3.93 7.83 -4.13
C LEU A 30 4.53 7.58 -2.75
N VAL A 31 3.82 6.84 -1.91
CA VAL A 31 4.33 6.28 -0.66
C VAL A 31 4.43 4.78 -0.87
N VAL A 32 5.64 4.25 -0.93
CA VAL A 32 5.91 2.84 -1.14
C VAL A 32 6.10 2.15 0.20
N LEU A 33 5.25 1.17 0.52
CA LEU A 33 5.36 0.32 1.71
C LEU A 33 5.80 -1.09 1.28
N ASP A 34 6.94 -1.55 1.77
CA ASP A 34 7.42 -2.90 1.45
C ASP A 34 8.16 -3.52 2.62
N LYS A 35 7.90 -4.81 2.88
CA LYS A 35 8.54 -5.57 3.98
C LYS A 35 9.97 -5.98 3.62
N LEU A 36 10.32 -5.96 2.33
CA LEU A 36 11.58 -6.47 1.78
C LEU A 36 11.79 -7.93 2.17
N THR A 37 10.80 -8.77 1.85
CA THR A 37 10.93 -10.22 1.96
C THR A 37 11.89 -10.74 0.87
N TYR A 38 11.95 -12.06 0.67
CA TYR A 38 12.76 -12.67 -0.40
C TYR A 38 12.48 -12.09 -1.81
N ALA A 39 11.26 -11.59 -2.05
CA ALA A 39 10.87 -11.04 -3.35
C ALA A 39 11.07 -9.51 -3.45
N GLY A 40 11.37 -8.84 -2.33
CA GLY A 40 11.50 -7.39 -2.27
C GLY A 40 12.92 -6.90 -2.58
N ASN A 41 13.07 -6.32 -3.77
CA ASN A 41 14.25 -5.69 -4.35
C ASN A 41 14.42 -4.18 -4.13
N LEU A 42 15.03 -3.61 -3.08
CA LEU A 42 15.20 -2.12 -3.04
C LEU A 42 15.94 -1.54 -4.26
N GLY A 43 16.84 -2.31 -4.85
CA GLY A 43 17.55 -1.97 -6.08
C GLY A 43 16.64 -1.84 -7.31
N THR A 44 15.45 -2.44 -7.31
CA THR A 44 14.52 -2.36 -8.46
C THR A 44 13.91 -0.98 -8.63
N ILE A 45 13.81 -0.21 -7.54
CA ILE A 45 13.24 1.16 -7.51
C ILE A 45 14.25 2.25 -7.06
N ARG A 46 15.56 1.93 -7.05
CA ARG A 46 16.58 2.80 -6.45
C ARG A 46 16.65 4.21 -7.06
N GLU A 47 16.43 4.33 -8.37
CA GLU A 47 16.47 5.63 -9.04
C GLU A 47 15.21 6.45 -8.73
N GLU A 48 14.07 5.78 -8.63
CA GLU A 48 12.78 6.38 -8.29
C GLU A 48 12.80 6.92 -6.85
N LEU A 49 13.51 6.26 -5.93
CA LEU A 49 13.69 6.74 -4.55
C LEU A 49 14.46 8.06 -4.43
N LYS A 50 15.17 8.49 -5.49
CA LYS A 50 15.81 9.82 -5.52
C LYS A 50 14.81 10.93 -5.87
N ASN A 51 13.62 10.58 -6.36
CA ASN A 51 12.58 11.54 -6.69
C ASN A 51 11.89 12.03 -5.41
N SER A 52 11.79 13.35 -5.22
CA SER A 52 11.16 13.95 -4.03
C SER A 52 9.67 13.63 -3.87
N ARG A 53 9.02 13.14 -4.93
CA ARG A 53 7.63 12.68 -4.93
C ARG A 53 7.47 11.24 -4.42
N VAL A 54 8.56 10.55 -4.11
CA VAL A 54 8.56 9.17 -3.65
C VAL A 54 9.05 9.13 -2.21
N SER A 55 8.30 8.44 -1.36
CA SER A 55 8.70 8.12 0.02
C SER A 55 8.67 6.61 0.19
N PHE A 56 9.69 6.04 0.82
CA PHE A 56 9.76 4.61 1.08
C PHE A 56 9.64 4.33 2.56
N VAL A 57 8.81 3.36 2.91
CA VAL A 57 8.61 2.88 4.27
C VAL A 57 8.88 1.38 4.28
N LYS A 58 9.91 0.97 5.00
CA LYS A 58 10.17 -0.46 5.24
C LYS A 58 9.24 -0.95 6.34
N GLY A 59 8.39 -1.92 6.04
CA GLY A 59 7.52 -2.51 7.04
C GLY A 59 6.45 -3.43 6.47
N ASP A 60 5.61 -3.94 7.37
CA ASP A 60 4.61 -4.95 7.04
C ASP A 60 3.21 -4.33 6.92
N ILE A 61 2.44 -4.76 5.92
CA ILE A 61 1.02 -4.41 5.79
C ILE A 61 0.18 -4.99 6.92
N CYS A 62 0.65 -6.02 7.63
CA CYS A 62 0.02 -6.56 8.84
C CYS A 62 0.24 -5.66 10.08
N ASN A 63 1.20 -4.74 10.05
CA ASN A 63 1.41 -3.81 11.16
C ASN A 63 0.42 -2.65 11.06
N ARG A 64 -0.71 -2.78 11.78
CA ARG A 64 -1.77 -1.75 11.81
C ARG A 64 -1.26 -0.36 12.18
N GLU A 65 -0.51 -0.23 13.26
CA GLU A 65 -0.01 1.06 13.75
C GLU A 65 0.85 1.75 12.69
N LEU A 66 1.70 1.00 11.99
CA LEU A 66 2.49 1.53 10.88
C LEU A 66 1.61 2.05 9.74
N VAL A 67 0.61 1.27 9.32
CA VAL A 67 -0.30 1.67 8.23
C VAL A 67 -1.10 2.91 8.65
N GLU A 68 -1.60 2.97 9.88
CA GLU A 68 -2.29 4.15 10.41
C GLU A 68 -1.38 5.39 10.41
N ASN A 69 -0.12 5.24 10.85
CA ASN A 69 0.87 6.32 10.81
C ASN A 69 1.13 6.83 9.38
N ILE A 70 1.23 5.93 8.40
CA ILE A 70 1.35 6.29 6.98
C ILE A 70 0.15 7.11 6.52
N PHE A 71 -1.07 6.67 6.87
CA PHE A 71 -2.30 7.39 6.52
C PHE A 71 -2.36 8.78 7.17
N MET A 72 -1.94 8.91 8.43
CA MET A 72 -1.86 10.19 9.14
C MET A 72 -0.87 11.16 8.49
N GLN A 73 0.32 10.68 8.13
CA GLN A 73 1.42 11.55 7.66
C GLN A 73 1.27 11.98 6.20
N HIS A 74 0.50 11.26 5.40
CA HIS A 74 0.48 11.44 3.95
C HIS A 74 -0.90 11.70 3.34
N ASP A 75 -1.97 11.66 4.14
CA ASP A 75 -3.37 11.84 3.70
C ASP A 75 -3.71 11.07 2.41
N ILE A 76 -3.48 9.75 2.44
CA ILE A 76 -3.60 8.85 1.28
C ILE A 76 -4.96 8.99 0.57
N ASP A 77 -4.93 9.18 -0.74
CA ASP A 77 -6.11 9.22 -1.62
C ASP A 77 -6.43 7.84 -2.22
N TYR A 78 -5.40 7.06 -2.55
CA TYR A 78 -5.53 5.76 -3.22
C TYR A 78 -4.61 4.73 -2.58
N VAL A 79 -5.08 3.49 -2.47
CA VAL A 79 -4.26 2.34 -2.10
C VAL A 79 -4.15 1.41 -3.31
N VAL A 80 -2.92 1.04 -3.68
CA VAL A 80 -2.62 0.06 -4.71
C VAL A 80 -1.82 -1.07 -4.05
N ASN A 81 -2.48 -2.22 -3.85
CA ASN A 81 -1.93 -3.31 -3.05
C ASN A 81 -1.28 -4.39 -3.91
N PHE A 82 0.06 -4.45 -3.95
CA PHE A 82 0.82 -5.56 -4.56
C PHE A 82 1.53 -6.43 -3.52
N ALA A 83 1.53 -6.05 -2.24
CA ALA A 83 2.17 -6.83 -1.18
C ALA A 83 1.42 -8.16 -0.96
N ALA A 84 2.11 -9.27 -1.26
CA ALA A 84 1.61 -10.63 -1.06
C ALA A 84 2.77 -11.63 -1.05
N GLU A 85 2.55 -12.77 -0.41
CA GLU A 85 3.27 -13.99 -0.69
C GLU A 85 2.66 -14.65 -1.94
N SER A 86 3.48 -14.93 -2.95
CA SER A 86 2.99 -15.31 -4.30
C SER A 86 3.57 -16.62 -4.85
N HIS A 87 4.58 -17.20 -4.22
CA HIS A 87 5.24 -18.40 -4.72
C HIS A 87 4.45 -19.67 -4.37
N VAL A 88 3.93 -20.38 -5.37
CA VAL A 88 3.05 -21.54 -5.16
C VAL A 88 3.70 -22.61 -4.28
N ASP A 89 4.93 -23.05 -4.57
CA ASP A 89 5.56 -24.12 -3.78
C ASP A 89 5.72 -23.75 -2.30
N ARG A 90 6.04 -22.48 -2.00
CA ARG A 90 6.12 -22.00 -0.61
C ARG A 90 4.79 -22.02 0.10
N SER A 91 3.68 -21.85 -0.63
CA SER A 91 2.33 -21.93 -0.05
C SER A 91 1.97 -23.34 0.39
N ILE A 92 2.58 -24.36 -0.23
CA ILE A 92 2.39 -25.76 0.14
C ILE A 92 3.20 -26.08 1.41
N GLU A 93 4.44 -25.59 1.47
CA GLU A 93 5.32 -25.82 2.62
C GLU A 93 4.93 -25.02 3.87
N ASN A 94 4.53 -23.76 3.70
CA ASN A 94 4.14 -22.87 4.78
C ASN A 94 2.92 -22.01 4.37
N PRO A 95 1.69 -22.56 4.42
CA PRO A 95 0.49 -21.80 4.07
C PRO A 95 0.18 -20.66 5.05
N GLY A 96 0.70 -20.71 6.28
CA GLY A 96 0.40 -19.73 7.32
C GLY A 96 0.79 -18.30 6.93
N ILE A 97 1.96 -18.12 6.32
CA ILE A 97 2.45 -16.79 5.90
C ILE A 97 1.62 -16.19 4.75
N PHE A 98 0.98 -17.03 3.93
CA PHE A 98 0.07 -16.60 2.87
C PHE A 98 -1.26 -16.11 3.44
N LEU A 99 -1.80 -16.82 4.44
CA LEU A 99 -3.00 -16.35 5.15
C LEU A 99 -2.73 -15.02 5.86
N GLU A 100 -1.60 -14.93 6.56
CA GLU A 100 -1.19 -13.72 7.27
C GLU A 100 -1.05 -12.54 6.32
N THR A 101 -0.21 -12.64 5.29
CA THR A 101 0.07 -11.51 4.40
C THR A 101 -1.11 -11.21 3.48
N ASN A 102 -1.64 -12.23 2.79
CA ASN A 102 -2.55 -12.00 1.67
C ASN A 102 -3.97 -11.73 2.16
N ILE A 103 -4.39 -12.34 3.28
CA ILE A 103 -5.73 -12.16 3.83
C ILE A 103 -5.72 -11.13 4.95
N LEU A 104 -4.99 -11.38 6.04
CA LEU A 104 -5.02 -10.50 7.21
C LEU A 104 -4.36 -9.14 6.91
N GLY A 105 -3.26 -9.12 6.16
CA GLY A 105 -2.64 -7.88 5.69
C GLY A 105 -3.56 -7.05 4.80
N THR A 106 -4.27 -7.68 3.85
CA THR A 106 -5.25 -7.00 3.01
C THR A 106 -6.43 -6.47 3.83
N GLN A 107 -6.95 -7.26 4.77
CA GLN A 107 -8.00 -6.82 5.68
C GLN A 107 -7.55 -5.58 6.47
N ASN A 108 -6.33 -5.60 7.01
CA ASN A 108 -5.78 -4.48 7.76
C ASN A 108 -5.71 -3.20 6.90
N LEU A 109 -5.21 -3.29 5.65
CA LEU A 109 -5.20 -2.15 4.72
C LEU A 109 -6.61 -1.60 4.46
N MET A 110 -7.59 -2.47 4.21
CA MET A 110 -8.97 -2.07 3.96
C MET A 110 -9.60 -1.40 5.18
N GLU A 111 -9.41 -1.94 6.38
CA GLU A 111 -9.95 -1.36 7.61
C GLU A 111 -9.34 0.01 7.94
N VAL A 112 -8.02 0.16 7.76
CA VAL A 112 -7.36 1.45 7.99
C VAL A 112 -7.81 2.47 6.94
N ALA A 113 -7.86 2.10 5.65
CA ALA A 113 -8.35 2.98 4.60
C ALA A 113 -9.78 3.46 4.88
N LYS A 114 -10.69 2.53 5.19
CA LYS A 114 -12.07 2.84 5.54
C LYS A 114 -12.14 3.80 6.74
N THR A 115 -11.38 3.52 7.80
CA THR A 115 -11.36 4.36 9.01
C THR A 115 -10.92 5.79 8.69
N PHE A 116 -9.81 5.95 7.96
CA PHE A 116 -9.24 7.27 7.66
C PHE A 116 -10.01 8.06 6.61
N TRP A 117 -10.78 7.38 5.76
CA TRP A 117 -11.61 8.03 4.74
C TRP A 117 -13.02 8.33 5.24
N THR A 118 -13.51 7.68 6.30
CA THR A 118 -14.85 7.92 6.84
C THR A 118 -14.87 9.21 7.68
N VAL A 119 -15.85 10.08 7.43
CA VAL A 119 -16.10 11.32 8.20
C VAL A 119 -17.38 11.27 9.04
N GLY A 120 -18.21 10.26 8.83
CA GLY A 120 -19.47 10.10 9.55
C GLY A 120 -20.30 8.97 8.98
N LYS A 121 -21.59 8.97 9.33
CA LYS A 121 -22.59 8.05 8.78
C LYS A 121 -23.81 8.83 8.31
N ASP A 122 -24.47 8.33 7.28
CA ASP A 122 -25.76 8.86 6.83
C ASP A 122 -26.92 8.39 7.73
N ASN A 123 -28.14 8.82 7.41
CA ASN A 123 -29.36 8.46 8.15
C ASN A 123 -29.66 6.95 8.17
N ASN A 124 -29.06 6.17 7.27
CA ASN A 124 -29.21 4.72 7.19
C ASN A 124 -28.03 3.97 7.84
N GLY A 125 -27.06 4.69 8.40
CA GLY A 125 -25.87 4.13 9.02
C GLY A 125 -24.74 3.78 8.05
N TYR A 126 -24.85 4.13 6.76
CA TYR A 126 -23.77 3.93 5.79
C TYR A 126 -22.65 4.95 5.99
N PRO A 127 -21.37 4.56 5.82
CA PRO A 127 -20.26 5.47 5.97
C PRO A 127 -20.30 6.59 4.91
N ILE A 128 -20.10 7.82 5.36
CA ILE A 128 -19.85 8.98 4.51
C ILE A 128 -18.33 9.16 4.43
N TYR A 129 -17.80 9.27 3.21
CA TYR A 129 -16.36 9.40 2.99
C TYR A 129 -15.95 10.86 2.72
N LYS A 130 -14.69 11.18 3.00
CA LYS A 130 -14.04 12.45 2.62
C LYS A 130 -14.24 12.73 1.14
N GLU A 131 -14.40 14.00 0.77
CA GLU A 131 -14.53 14.40 -0.63
C GLU A 131 -13.36 13.89 -1.49
N GLY A 132 -13.68 13.28 -2.63
CA GLY A 132 -12.69 12.71 -3.54
C GLY A 132 -12.05 11.39 -3.08
N LYS A 133 -12.42 10.86 -1.90
CA LYS A 133 -12.01 9.53 -1.41
C LYS A 133 -13.22 8.59 -1.45
N LYS A 134 -13.02 7.38 -1.96
CA LYS A 134 -14.08 6.37 -2.06
C LYS A 134 -13.52 5.02 -1.68
N PHE A 135 -14.15 4.38 -0.70
CA PHE A 135 -13.93 2.99 -0.35
C PHE A 135 -14.85 2.08 -1.17
#